data_AF-A0A4Q5RQV9-F1
#
_entry.id   AF-A0A4Q5RQV9-F1
#
_cell.length_a   1.000
_cell.length_b   1.000
_cell.length_c   1.000
_cell.angle_alpha   90.00
_cell.angle_beta   90.00
_cell.angle_gamma   90.00
#
_symmetry.space_group_name_H-M   'P 1'
#
loop_
_entity.id
_entity.type
_entity.pdbx_description
1 polymer ?
#
loop_
_entity_poly.entity_id
_entity_poly.type
_entity_poly.pdbx_seq_one_letter_code
_entity_poly.pdbx_strand_id
1 'polypeptide(L)' 'MARTLSQFTITPDGNGDYVLSLEDDDGETLDFTASYEQLDLITEAIEEVLDTDEEDALGVDDDEDEMTPEE' A
#
# COMPACT_ATOMS: atom_id res chain seq x y z
N MET A 1 -11.53 2.04 16.04
CA MET A 1 -10.08 1.92 15.82
C MET A 1 -9.87 1.78 14.32
N ALA A 2 -8.75 2.26 13.78
CA ALA A 2 -8.42 2.03 12.38
C ALA A 2 -8.08 0.54 12.16
N ARG A 3 -8.42 0.04 10.98
CA ARG A 3 -8.11 -1.31 10.48
C ARG A 3 -6.67 -1.32 9.95
N THR A 4 -5.96 -2.44 10.09
CA THR A 4 -4.60 -2.61 9.55
C THR A 4 -4.71 -3.20 8.16
N LEU A 5 -4.20 -2.47 7.15
CA LEU A 5 -4.23 -2.93 5.77
C LEU A 5 -3.28 -4.11 5.58
N SER A 6 -3.82 -5.27 5.23
CA SER A 6 -3.09 -6.49 4.89
C SER A 6 -2.79 -6.55 3.39
N GLN A 7 -3.81 -6.31 2.54
CA GLN A 7 -3.66 -6.36 1.09
C GLN A 7 -4.39 -5.20 0.42
N PHE A 8 -3.78 -4.63 -0.62
CA PHE A 8 -4.38 -3.64 -1.51
C PHE A 8 -4.34 -4.14 -2.95
N THR A 9 -5.46 -4.07 -3.66
CA THR A 9 -5.54 -4.49 -5.06
C THR A 9 -6.42 -3.53 -5.85
N ILE A 10 -5.98 -3.18 -7.07
CA ILE A 10 -6.77 -2.37 -8.00
C ILE A 10 -7.02 -3.20 -9.26
N THR A 11 -8.27 -3.27 -9.69
CA THR A 11 -8.69 -4.02 -10.87
C THR A 11 -9.65 -3.19 -11.73
N PRO A 12 -9.51 -3.18 -13.07
CA PRO A 12 -10.49 -2.54 -13.92
C PRO A 12 -11.84 -3.28 -13.87
N ASP A 13 -12.95 -2.54 -13.74
CA ASP A 13 -14.31 -3.11 -13.68
C ASP A 13 -14.87 -3.48 -15.07
N GLY A 14 -14.22 -3.01 -16.14
CA GLY A 14 -14.65 -3.23 -17.52
C GLY A 14 -15.69 -2.21 -18.03
N ASN A 15 -16.21 -1.35 -17.17
CA ASN A 15 -17.08 -0.22 -17.53
C ASN A 15 -16.32 1.11 -17.74
N GLY A 16 -15.00 1.11 -17.57
CA GLY A 16 -14.14 2.30 -17.65
C GLY A 16 -13.66 2.82 -16.30
N ASP A 17 -14.22 2.29 -15.22
CA ASP A 17 -13.82 2.53 -13.83
C ASP A 17 -12.95 1.39 -13.26
N TYR A 18 -12.50 1.58 -12.02
CA TYR A 18 -11.63 0.67 -11.29
C TYR A 18 -12.23 0.31 -9.93
N VAL A 19 -12.00 -0.92 -9.49
CA VAL A 19 -12.34 -1.41 -8.15
C VAL A 19 -11.07 -1.48 -7.32
N LEU A 20 -11.07 -0.80 -6.19
CA LEU A 20 -10.04 -0.85 -5.15
C LEU A 20 -10.53 -1.79 -4.05
N SER A 21 -9.80 -2.87 -3.82
CA SER A 21 -10.07 -3.84 -2.77
C SER A 21 -9.03 -3.69 -1.66
N LEU A 22 -9.48 -3.38 -0.45
CA LEU A 22 -8.67 -3.27 0.76
C LEU A 22 -9.01 -4.43 1.68
N GLU A 23 -8.08 -5.34 1.91
CA GLU A 23 -8.21 -6.42 2.89
C GLU A 23 -7.52 -6.04 4.20
N ASP A 24 -8.22 -6.20 5.32
CA ASP A 24 -7.66 -6.07 6.67
C ASP A 24 -7.00 -7.40 7.14
N ASP A 25 -6.18 -7.35 8.19
CA ASP A 25 -5.53 -8.52 8.80
C ASP A 25 -6.52 -9.59 9.30
N ASP A 26 -7.78 -9.22 9.62
CA ASP A 26 -8.84 -10.18 9.96
C ASP A 26 -9.41 -10.92 8.73
N GLY A 27 -8.97 -10.56 7.51
CA GLY A 27 -9.47 -11.11 6.24
C GLY A 27 -10.75 -10.44 5.74
N GLU A 28 -11.18 -9.33 6.35
CA GLU A 28 -12.30 -8.53 5.87
C GLU A 28 -11.89 -7.65 4.68
N THR A 29 -12.54 -7.83 3.53
CA THR A 29 -12.32 -7.00 2.32
C THR A 29 -13.36 -5.87 2.20
N LEU A 30 -12.89 -4.67 1.85
CA LEU A 30 -13.67 -3.49 1.53
C LEU A 30 -13.41 -3.09 0.07
N ASP A 31 -14.47 -3.04 -0.75
CA ASP A 31 -14.39 -2.68 -2.16
C ASP A 31 -14.93 -1.27 -2.45
N PHE A 32 -14.19 -0.49 -3.22
CA PHE A 32 -14.57 0.85 -3.65
C PHE A 32 -14.45 0.97 -5.17
N THR A 33 -15.44 1.59 -5.82
CA THR A 33 -15.33 1.97 -7.23
C THR A 33 -14.76 3.38 -7.33
N ALA A 34 -13.75 3.57 -8.17
CA ALA A 34 -13.14 4.86 -8.47
C ALA A 34 -12.89 5.03 -9.97
N SER A 35 -12.96 6.28 -10.44
CA SER A 35 -12.58 6.62 -11.81
C SER A 35 -11.07 6.75 -11.96
N TYR A 36 -10.58 6.83 -13.21
CA TYR A 36 -9.17 7.06 -13.51
C TYR A 36 -8.63 8.34 -12.84
N GLU A 37 -9.38 9.44 -12.91
CA GLU A 37 -9.00 10.72 -12.29
C GLU A 37 -8.89 10.60 -10.77
N GLN A 38 -9.72 9.77 -10.14
CA GLN A 38 -9.64 9.53 -8.71
C GLN A 38 -8.45 8.66 -8.33
N LEU A 39 -8.07 7.69 -9.17
CA LEU A 39 -6.83 6.93 -8.96
C LEU A 39 -5.60 7.83 -9.00
N ASP A 40 -5.56 8.77 -9.94
CA ASP A 40 -4.48 9.74 -10.06
C ASP A 40 -4.32 10.58 -8.77
N LEU A 41 -5.44 11.11 -8.26
CA LEU A 41 -5.46 11.84 -6.98
C LEU A 41 -5.05 10.97 -5.78
N ILE A 42 -5.40 9.68 -5.78
CA ILE A 42 -5.00 8.75 -4.72
C ILE A 42 -3.50 8.51 -4.78
N THR A 43 -2.92 8.32 -5.96
CA THR A 43 -1.48 8.18 -6.15
C THR A 43 -0.74 9.42 -5.68
N GLU A 44 -1.18 10.62 -6.09
CA GLU A 44 -0.55 11.88 -5.67
C GLU A 44 -0.55 12.04 -4.14
N ALA A 45 -1.67 11.75 -3.48
CA ALA A 45 -1.76 11.82 -2.02
C ALA A 45 -0.85 10.79 -1.31
N ILE A 46 -0.69 9.59 -1.88
CA ILE A 46 0.24 8.58 -1.34
C ILE A 46 1.68 9.06 -1.50
N GLU A 47 2.04 9.56 -2.68
CA GLU A 47 3.39 10.07 -2.97
C GLU A 47 3.76 11.25 -2.05
N GLU A 48 2.85 12.20 -1.82
CA GLU A 48 3.07 13.34 -0.90
C GLU A 48 3.40 12.88 0.52
N VAL A 49 2.69 11.85 1.01
CA VAL A 49 2.94 11.27 2.34
C VAL A 49 4.26 10.52 2.35
N LEU A 50 4.54 9.70 1.32
CA LEU A 50 5.81 8.95 1.24
C LEU A 50 7.03 9.88 1.18
N ASP A 51 6.94 11.00 0.45
CA ASP A 51 8.02 12.01 0.38
C ASP A 51 8.20 12.73 1.73
N THR A 52 7.09 13.04 2.42
CA THR A 52 7.12 13.67 3.74
C THR A 52 7.67 12.74 4.82
N ASP A 53 7.28 11.47 4.79
CA ASP A 53 7.69 10.44 5.75
C ASP A 53 8.98 9.70 5.30
N GLU A 54 9.61 10.04 4.17
CA GLU A 54 10.84 9.42 3.67
C GLU A 54 11.98 9.49 4.69
N GLU A 55 12.07 10.59 5.45
CA GLU A 55 13.04 10.74 6.56
C GLU A 55 12.75 9.83 7.77
N ASP A 56 11.53 9.32 7.95
CA ASP A 56 11.11 8.45 9.08
C ASP A 56 11.03 6.97 8.66
N ALA A 57 10.62 6.68 7.42
CA ALA A 57 10.39 5.33 6.89
C ALA A 57 11.67 4.61 6.41
N LEU A 58 12.70 5.34 5.96
CA LEU A 58 14.01 4.75 5.58
C LEU A 58 14.89 4.39 6.80
N GLY A 59 14.36 4.49 8.02
CA GLY A 59 15.05 4.21 9.27
C GLY A 59 14.92 2.78 9.82
N VAL A 60 14.46 1.80 9.03
CA VAL A 60 14.28 0.41 9.49
C VAL A 60 14.94 -0.61 8.54
N ASP A 61 16.08 -1.13 9.03
CA ASP A 61 16.82 -2.36 8.69
C ASP A 61 17.51 -2.47 7.31
N ASP A 62 18.62 -1.72 7.14
CA ASP A 62 19.81 -2.22 6.43
C ASP A 62 20.69 -2.95 7.46
N ASP A 63 20.21 -4.06 8.01
CA ASP A 63 21.02 -5.03 8.76
C ASP A 63 21.34 -6.23 7.83
N GLU A 64 22.13 -5.95 6.79
CA GLU A 64 22.83 -6.96 5.97
C GLU A 64 24.12 -7.48 6.65
N ASP A 65 24.13 -7.74 7.96
CA ASP A 65 25.31 -8.32 8.64
C ASP A 65 25.24 -9.86 8.78
N GLU A 66 25.70 -10.52 7.73
CA GLU A 66 26.61 -11.69 7.74
C GLU A 66 26.15 -13.01 8.41
N MET A 67 25.34 -13.82 7.70
CA MET A 67 25.30 -15.27 7.95
C MET A 67 26.56 -15.96 7.39
N THR A 68 27.62 -16.05 8.21
CA THR A 68 28.62 -17.14 8.07
C THR A 68 28.69 -17.94 9.38
N PRO A 69 28.12 -19.16 9.43
CA PRO A 69 28.52 -20.13 10.43
C PRO A 69 29.68 -20.95 9.86
N GLU A 70 30.91 -20.55 10.17
CA GLU A 70 32.02 -21.51 10.29
C GLU A 70 31.91 -22.17 11.67
N GLU A 71 31.67 -23.48 11.71
CA GLU A 71 32.34 -24.52 12.54
C GLU A 71 31.62 -25.88 12.44
#